data_AF-A0A8C7Y1U6-F1
#
_entry.id   AF-A0A8C7Y1U6-F1
#
_cell.length_a   1.000
_cell.length_b   1.000
_cell.length_c   1.000
_cell.angle_alpha   90.00
_cell.angle_beta   90.00
_cell.angle_gamma   90.00
#
_symmetry.space_group_name_H-M   'P 1'
#
loop_
_entity.id
_entity.type
_entity.pdbx_description
1 polymer ?
#
loop_
_entity_poly.entity_id
_entity_poly.type
_entity_poly.pdbx_seq_one_letter_code
_entity_poly.pdbx_strand_id
1 'polypeptide(L)'
;GWAGVAVFVRDAVFDEASVLEADPAGRFLIMDLRWAGKTVRLFNIYASNDQRERKIFFHSLRPNLSDDTVLIGDFNTVLSRVDLSVNNTYKGDVGRQELVSLMLENNIIDIWRLLNPNKRDFSRRQVVKGQLKQSRIDHLVKILHRLFVYIFRGQGCCPLSVKEE
;
A
#
# COMPACT_ATOMS: atom_id res chain seq x y z
N GLY A 1 14.80 16.22 -4.31
CA GLY A 1 15.88 15.27 -3.97
C GLY A 1 15.82 14.11 -4.91
N TRP A 2 16.95 13.48 -5.21
CA TRP A 2 17.02 12.30 -6.06
C TRP A 2 16.28 11.12 -5.42
N ALA A 3 15.63 10.30 -6.23
CA ALA A 3 14.88 9.13 -5.82
C ALA A 3 15.07 8.01 -6.87
N GLY A 4 14.67 6.79 -6.51
CA GLY A 4 14.69 5.65 -7.40
C GLY A 4 13.94 4.48 -6.78
N VAL A 5 13.23 3.73 -7.61
CA VAL A 5 12.54 2.51 -7.24
C VAL A 5 12.99 1.38 -8.17
N ALA A 6 12.95 0.15 -7.68
CA ALA A 6 13.29 -1.03 -8.47
C ALA A 6 12.36 -2.19 -8.08
N VAL A 7 12.04 -3.04 -9.05
CA VAL A 7 11.32 -4.29 -8.82
C VAL A 7 12.17 -5.44 -9.35
N PHE A 8 12.35 -6.47 -8.53
CA PHE A 8 13.03 -7.70 -8.91
C PHE A 8 11.97 -8.79 -9.07
N VAL A 9 11.85 -9.33 -10.29
CA VAL A 9 10.94 -10.43 -10.60
C VAL A 9 11.77 -11.70 -10.75
N ARG A 10 11.34 -12.78 -10.09
CA ARG A 10 11.98 -14.08 -10.25
C ARG A 10 11.55 -14.69 -11.58
N ASP A 11 12.53 -15.17 -12.34
CA ASP A 11 12.29 -15.89 -13.59
C ASP A 11 11.35 -17.09 -13.39
N ALA A 12 10.53 -17.36 -14.40
CA ALA A 12 9.59 -18.49 -14.48
C ALA A 12 8.48 -18.54 -13.40
N VAL A 13 8.27 -17.48 -12.61
CA VAL A 13 7.10 -17.37 -11.72
C VAL A 13 5.89 -16.80 -12.44
N PHE A 14 6.10 -15.76 -13.23
CA PHE A 14 5.05 -15.08 -13.98
C PHE A 14 5.13 -15.51 -15.45
N ASP A 15 3.97 -15.66 -16.07
CA ASP A 15 3.84 -15.88 -17.52
C ASP A 15 4.40 -14.68 -18.29
N GLU A 16 4.22 -13.48 -17.72
CA GLU A 16 4.66 -12.21 -18.30
C GLU A 16 4.85 -11.14 -17.23
N ALA A 17 5.84 -10.27 -17.41
CA ALA A 17 6.05 -9.08 -16.59
C ALA A 17 6.37 -7.90 -17.51
N SER A 18 5.54 -6.85 -17.46
CA SER A 18 5.68 -5.68 -18.35
C SER A 18 5.59 -4.38 -17.58
N VAL A 19 6.56 -3.49 -17.80
CA VAL A 19 6.54 -2.14 -17.24
C VAL A 19 5.54 -1.31 -18.03
N LEU A 20 4.60 -0.69 -17.32
CA LEU A 20 3.61 0.23 -17.91
C LEU A 20 4.07 1.68 -17.85
N GLU A 21 4.60 2.07 -16.69
CA GLU A 21 5.02 3.46 -16.44
C GLU A 21 6.15 3.49 -15.42
N ALA A 22 7.16 4.32 -15.69
CA ALA A 22 8.22 4.64 -14.75
C ALA A 22 8.25 6.17 -14.58
N ASP A 23 8.19 6.63 -13.33
CA ASP A 23 8.26 8.05 -13.03
C ASP A 23 9.65 8.60 -13.35
N PRO A 24 9.78 9.65 -14.17
CA PRO A 24 11.06 10.31 -14.41
C PRO A 24 11.74 10.83 -13.14
N ALA A 25 10.97 11.15 -12.09
CA ALA A 25 11.52 11.57 -10.80
C ALA A 25 11.83 10.39 -9.85
N GLY A 26 11.63 9.15 -10.28
CA GLY A 26 11.98 7.93 -9.54
C GLY A 26 11.07 7.66 -8.33
N ARG A 27 9.84 8.17 -8.31
CA ARG A 27 8.89 7.99 -7.20
C ARG A 27 7.99 6.77 -7.36
N PHE A 28 7.82 6.25 -8.56
CA PHE A 28 7.07 5.02 -8.75
C PHE A 28 7.47 4.25 -10.01
N LEU A 29 7.14 2.96 -9.99
CA LEU A 29 7.15 2.05 -11.12
C LEU A 29 5.83 1.28 -11.13
N ILE A 30 5.11 1.34 -12.24
CA ILE A 30 3.87 0.59 -12.47
C ILE A 30 4.19 -0.53 -13.46
N MET A 31 3.80 -1.75 -13.12
CA MET A 31 3.96 -2.89 -14.00
C MET A 31 2.80 -3.86 -13.87
N ASP A 32 2.51 -4.58 -14.95
CA ASP A 32 1.58 -5.70 -14.94
C ASP A 32 2.37 -7.01 -14.80
N LEU A 33 1.92 -7.85 -13.88
CA LEU A 33 2.44 -9.19 -13.62
C LEU A 33 1.35 -10.21 -13.95
N ARG A 34 1.57 -11.05 -14.95
CA ARG A 34 0.61 -12.06 -15.39
C ARG A 34 0.97 -13.44 -14.83
N TRP A 35 0.00 -14.09 -14.20
CA TRP A 35 0.15 -15.44 -13.67
C TRP A 35 -1.17 -16.21 -13.77
N ALA A 36 -1.13 -17.41 -14.34
CA ALA A 36 -2.28 -18.31 -14.46
C ALA A 36 -3.51 -17.63 -15.11
N GLY A 37 -3.26 -16.85 -16.17
CA GLY A 37 -4.31 -16.13 -16.90
C GLY A 37 -4.89 -14.90 -16.18
N LYS A 38 -4.37 -14.53 -15.01
CA LYS A 38 -4.74 -13.31 -14.27
C LYS A 38 -3.62 -12.28 -14.33
N THR A 39 -3.99 -11.00 -14.36
CA THR A 39 -3.05 -9.89 -14.32
C THR A 39 -3.18 -9.14 -13.01
N VAL A 40 -2.06 -9.01 -12.29
CA VAL A 40 -1.95 -8.15 -11.10
C VAL A 40 -1.18 -6.90 -11.49
N ARG A 41 -1.76 -5.73 -11.23
CA ARG A 41 -1.07 -4.45 -11.43
C ARG A 41 -0.32 -4.04 -10.17
N LEU A 42 1.01 -4.02 -10.25
CA LEU A 42 1.88 -3.63 -9.15
C LEU A 42 2.31 -2.17 -9.31
N PHE A 43 2.09 -1.38 -8.26
CA PHE A 43 2.70 -0.07 -8.07
C PHE A 43 3.76 -0.21 -6.98
N ASN A 44 5.04 -0.06 -7.34
CA ASN A 44 6.10 0.15 -6.37
C ASN A 44 6.29 1.65 -6.18
N ILE A 45 6.05 2.18 -4.98
CA ILE A 45 6.01 3.62 -4.72
C ILE A 45 7.02 4.06 -3.66
N TYR A 46 7.48 5.30 -3.80
CA TYR A 46 8.28 6.02 -2.83
C TYR A 46 7.77 7.46 -2.72
N ALA A 47 6.90 7.72 -1.76
CA ALA A 47 6.26 9.02 -1.59
C ALA A 47 7.21 10.03 -0.91
N SER A 48 6.96 11.33 -1.10
CA SER A 48 7.77 12.40 -0.50
C SER A 48 7.56 12.52 1.02
N ASN A 49 8.53 13.13 1.72
CA ASN A 49 8.38 13.56 3.11
C ASN A 49 7.50 14.82 3.27
N ASP A 50 7.34 15.64 2.21
CA ASP A 50 6.42 16.78 2.22
C ASP A 50 4.97 16.33 2.01
N GLN A 51 4.06 16.72 2.91
CA GLN A 51 2.66 16.31 2.90
C GLN A 51 1.87 16.83 1.68
N ARG A 52 2.23 17.98 1.12
CA ARG A 52 1.56 18.56 -0.07
C ARG A 52 2.00 17.83 -1.32
N GLU A 53 3.29 17.50 -1.42
CA GLU A 53 3.80 16.64 -2.49
C GLU A 53 3.14 15.26 -2.43
N ARG A 54 3.00 14.65 -1.23
CA ARG A 54 2.26 13.39 -1.06
C ARG A 54 0.81 13.49 -1.52
N LYS A 55 0.12 14.59 -1.22
CA LYS A 55 -1.25 14.79 -1.69
C LYS A 55 -1.33 14.77 -3.21
N ILE A 56 -0.49 15.53 -3.90
CA ILE A 56 -0.49 15.54 -5.38
C ILE A 56 -0.13 14.13 -5.92
N PHE A 57 0.86 13.50 -5.31
CA PHE A 57 1.34 12.17 -5.70
C PHE A 57 0.27 11.07 -5.54
N PHE A 58 -0.38 10.94 -4.38
CA PHE A 58 -1.45 9.97 -4.21
C PHE A 58 -2.65 10.28 -5.11
N HIS A 59 -2.89 11.57 -5.38
CA HIS A 59 -3.93 11.95 -6.32
C HIS A 59 -3.68 11.43 -7.74
N SER A 60 -2.44 11.53 -8.20
CA SER A 60 -2.05 11.15 -9.57
C SER A 60 -2.04 9.64 -9.82
N LEU A 61 -2.19 8.79 -8.80
CA LEU A 61 -2.20 7.32 -8.99
C LEU A 61 -3.51 6.80 -9.60
N ARG A 62 -4.61 7.54 -9.46
CA ARG A 62 -5.97 7.11 -9.86
C ARG A 62 -6.11 6.61 -11.31
N PRO A 63 -5.58 7.32 -12.33
CA PRO A 63 -5.80 6.95 -13.72
C PRO A 63 -5.27 5.56 -14.09
N ASN A 64 -4.28 5.05 -13.37
CA ASN A 64 -3.64 3.77 -13.66
C ASN A 64 -4.17 2.61 -12.81
N LEU A 65 -5.10 2.86 -11.88
CA LEU A 65 -5.70 1.78 -11.08
C LEU A 65 -6.48 0.81 -11.97
N SER A 66 -6.43 -0.46 -11.59
CA SER A 66 -7.20 -1.58 -12.17
C SER A 66 -7.77 -2.45 -11.06
N ASP A 67 -8.75 -3.30 -11.33
CA ASP A 67 -9.45 -4.09 -10.30
C ASP A 67 -8.52 -4.97 -9.43
N ASP A 68 -7.37 -5.42 -9.96
CA ASP A 68 -6.38 -6.21 -9.21
C ASP A 68 -5.07 -5.43 -8.99
N THR A 69 -5.22 -4.22 -8.45
CA THR A 69 -4.08 -3.36 -8.12
C THR A 69 -3.53 -3.61 -6.72
N VAL A 70 -2.20 -3.70 -6.63
CA VAL A 70 -1.41 -3.72 -5.40
C VAL A 70 -0.49 -2.51 -5.39
N LEU A 71 -0.56 -1.68 -4.34
CA LEU A 71 0.41 -0.63 -4.07
C LEU A 71 1.29 -1.06 -2.91
N ILE A 72 2.60 -1.00 -3.12
CA ILE A 72 3.60 -1.36 -2.12
C ILE A 72 4.74 -0.34 -2.11
N GLY A 73 5.32 -0.10 -0.94
CA GLY A 73 6.55 0.69 -0.80
C GLY A 73 6.48 1.61 0.40
N ASP A 74 7.24 2.69 0.34
CA ASP A 74 7.33 3.71 1.40
C ASP A 74 6.38 4.86 1.10
N PHE A 75 5.32 4.97 1.89
CA PHE A 75 4.28 5.98 1.73
C PHE A 75 4.63 7.28 2.47
N ASN A 76 5.71 7.28 3.25
CA ASN A 76 6.14 8.40 4.11
C ASN A 76 5.02 9.02 4.96
N THR A 77 4.00 8.22 5.29
CA THR A 77 2.92 8.58 6.20
C THR A 77 2.39 7.33 6.87
N VAL A 78 1.78 7.51 8.04
CA VAL A 78 1.12 6.44 8.79
C VAL A 78 -0.36 6.40 8.45
N LEU A 79 -1.04 5.26 8.45
CA LEU A 79 -2.49 5.20 8.19
C LEU A 79 -3.34 5.40 9.45
N SER A 80 -2.80 5.06 10.63
CA SER A 80 -3.55 5.09 11.88
C SER A 80 -2.67 5.36 13.10
N ARG A 81 -3.28 5.59 14.27
CA ARG A 81 -2.56 5.82 15.54
C ARG A 81 -1.74 4.63 16.02
N VAL A 82 -2.16 3.41 15.68
CA VAL A 82 -1.48 2.17 16.07
C VAL A 82 -0.22 1.93 15.23
N ASP A 83 -0.04 2.67 14.13
CA ASP A 83 1.18 2.69 13.32
C ASP A 83 2.28 3.60 13.90
N LEU A 84 2.02 4.25 15.03
CA LEU A 84 2.97 5.11 15.73
C LEU A 84 3.39 4.49 17.06
N SER A 85 4.65 4.71 17.45
CA SER A 85 5.07 4.42 18.83
C SER A 85 4.33 5.33 19.82
N VAL A 86 4.23 4.91 21.08
CA VAL A 86 3.58 5.69 22.15
C VAL A 86 4.18 7.08 22.34
N ASN A 87 5.44 7.27 21.96
CA ASN A 87 6.16 8.54 22.08
C ASN A 87 5.95 9.47 20.88
N ASN A 88 5.18 9.07 19.86
CA ASN A 88 4.94 9.85 18.65
C ASN A 88 3.56 10.52 18.68
N THR A 89 3.49 11.77 18.24
CA THR A 89 2.22 12.49 18.08
C THR A 89 1.59 12.18 16.72
N TYR A 90 0.32 11.78 16.73
CA TYR A 90 -0.50 11.65 15.51
C TYR A 90 -1.02 13.03 15.09
N LYS A 91 -0.26 13.72 14.23
CA LYS A 91 -0.62 15.06 13.71
C LYS A 91 -1.51 14.94 12.47
N GLY A 92 -2.24 16.02 12.16
CA GLY A 92 -2.90 16.16 10.86
C GLY A 92 -1.89 16.10 9.71
N ASP A 93 -2.26 15.43 8.61
CA ASP A 93 -1.42 15.20 7.43
C ASP A 93 -2.33 15.18 6.20
N VAL A 94 -2.18 16.18 5.33
CA VAL A 94 -3.01 16.32 4.11
C VAL A 94 -2.70 15.26 3.07
N GLY A 95 -1.46 14.74 3.03
CA GLY A 95 -1.09 13.63 2.16
C GLY A 95 -1.74 12.33 2.63
N ARG A 96 -1.78 12.10 3.94
CA ARG A 96 -2.54 10.97 4.52
C ARG A 96 -4.02 11.05 4.21
N GLN A 97 -4.61 12.24 4.28
CA GLN A 97 -6.04 12.42 3.96
C GLN A 97 -6.33 12.03 2.50
N GLU A 98 -5.49 12.44 1.56
CA GLU A 98 -5.63 12.05 0.15
C GLU A 98 -5.47 10.54 -0.04
N LEU A 99 -4.47 9.92 0.60
CA LEU A 99 -4.29 8.48 0.57
C LEU A 99 -5.53 7.73 1.10
N VAL A 100 -6.10 8.17 2.22
CA VAL A 100 -7.32 7.59 2.76
C VAL A 100 -8.50 7.77 1.80
N SER A 101 -8.61 8.92 1.12
CA SER A 101 -9.64 9.16 0.10
C SER A 101 -9.49 8.18 -1.07
N LEU A 102 -8.29 8.08 -1.63
CA LEU A 102 -7.92 7.12 -2.67
C LEU A 102 -8.32 5.69 -2.25
N MET A 103 -8.03 5.32 -1.00
CA MET A 103 -8.35 3.99 -0.51
C MET A 103 -9.84 3.73 -0.40
N LEU A 104 -10.60 4.68 0.15
CA LEU A 104 -12.05 4.54 0.32
C LEU A 104 -12.78 4.50 -1.02
N GLU A 105 -12.40 5.36 -1.97
CA GLU A 105 -13.00 5.44 -3.31
C GLU A 105 -12.84 4.13 -4.10
N ASN A 106 -11.71 3.44 -3.90
CA ASN A 106 -11.31 2.28 -4.72
C ASN A 106 -11.37 0.95 -3.95
N ASN A 107 -11.98 0.91 -2.75
CA ASN A 107 -12.03 -0.28 -1.89
C ASN A 107 -10.63 -0.90 -1.61
N ILE A 108 -9.62 -0.04 -1.46
CA ILE A 108 -8.26 -0.47 -1.12
C ILE A 108 -8.16 -0.69 0.38
N ILE A 109 -7.55 -1.81 0.77
CA ILE A 109 -7.32 -2.17 2.17
C ILE A 109 -5.82 -2.30 2.46
N ASP A 110 -5.41 -1.98 3.69
CA ASP A 110 -4.08 -2.31 4.21
C ASP A 110 -4.07 -3.76 4.68
N ILE A 111 -3.37 -4.62 3.94
CA ILE A 111 -3.34 -6.07 4.17
C ILE A 111 -2.70 -6.39 5.51
N TRP A 112 -1.62 -5.70 5.88
CA TRP A 112 -0.94 -5.97 7.13
C TRP A 112 -1.83 -5.59 8.32
N ARG A 113 -2.55 -4.46 8.23
CA ARG A 113 -3.47 -4.03 9.30
C ARG A 113 -4.70 -4.91 9.40
N LEU A 114 -5.22 -5.43 8.27
CA LEU A 114 -6.30 -6.42 8.27
C LEU A 114 -5.91 -7.66 9.07
N LEU A 115 -4.71 -8.19 8.83
CA LEU A 115 -4.20 -9.39 9.51
C LEU A 115 -3.74 -9.13 10.96
N ASN A 116 -3.40 -7.88 11.29
CA ASN A 116 -2.86 -7.50 12.60
C ASN A 116 -3.58 -6.27 13.18
N PRO A 117 -4.88 -6.33 13.50
CA PRO A 117 -5.68 -5.13 13.80
C PRO A 117 -5.10 -4.26 14.93
N ASN A 118 -4.56 -4.88 15.96
CA ASN A 118 -4.10 -4.19 17.18
C ASN A 118 -2.57 -4.20 17.37
N LYS A 119 -1.82 -4.86 16.47
CA LYS A 119 -0.36 -5.00 16.63
C LYS A 119 0.32 -3.66 16.39
N ARG A 120 1.25 -3.29 17.29
CA ARG A 120 2.17 -2.16 17.10
C ARG A 120 3.51 -2.72 16.63
N ASP A 121 3.75 -2.59 15.34
CA ASP A 121 5.01 -2.96 14.70
C ASP A 121 5.40 -1.85 13.73
N PHE A 122 6.70 -1.64 13.51
CA PHE A 122 7.20 -0.40 12.88
C PHE A 122 8.27 -0.71 11.85
N SER A 123 8.18 -0.04 10.70
CA SER A 123 9.13 -0.18 9.59
C SER A 123 10.21 0.91 9.58
N ARG A 124 9.94 2.06 10.23
CA ARG A 124 10.90 3.16 10.40
C ARG A 124 11.23 3.39 11.87
N ARG A 125 12.52 3.60 12.16
CA ARG A 125 13.05 3.93 13.48
C ARG A 125 14.02 5.08 13.38
N GLN A 126 13.91 6.06 14.27
CA GLN A 126 14.82 7.21 14.34
C GLN A 126 14.98 7.68 15.79
N VAL A 127 16.14 8.23 16.15
CA VAL A 127 16.35 8.90 17.44
C VAL A 127 16.32 10.40 17.22
N VAL A 128 15.38 11.10 17.88
CA VAL A 128 15.22 12.56 17.78
C VAL A 128 15.29 13.14 19.18
N LYS A 129 16.28 14.02 19.42
CA LYS A 129 16.54 14.62 20.75
C LYS A 129 16.62 13.57 21.87
N GLY A 130 17.36 12.48 21.62
CA GLY A 130 17.53 11.38 22.59
C GLY A 130 16.32 10.45 22.76
N GLN A 131 15.20 10.70 22.07
CA GLN A 131 14.02 9.84 22.14
C GLN A 131 13.90 8.97 20.89
N LEU A 132 13.71 7.66 21.10
CA LEU A 132 13.33 6.74 20.03
C LEU A 132 11.92 7.07 19.53
N LYS A 133 11.81 7.34 18.23
CA LYS A 133 10.56 7.51 17.49
C LYS A 133 10.44 6.40 16.47
N GLN A 134 9.30 5.72 16.45
CA GLN A 134 9.04 4.62 15.51
C GLN A 134 7.68 4.79 14.84
N SER A 135 7.61 4.40 13.58
CA SER A 135 6.41 4.49 12.75
C SER A 135 6.38 3.39 11.71
N ARG A 136 5.19 2.90 11.35
CA ARG A 136 4.98 2.06 10.17
C ARG A 136 4.53 2.93 9.01
N ILE A 137 5.42 3.11 8.04
CA ILE A 137 5.20 3.94 6.85
C ILE A 137 5.37 3.15 5.56
N ASP A 138 5.90 1.93 5.67
CA ASP A 138 5.94 0.97 4.60
C ASP A 138 4.64 0.17 4.63
N HIS A 139 3.87 0.26 3.55
CA HIS A 139 2.55 -0.35 3.45
C HIS A 139 2.47 -1.24 2.21
N LEU A 140 1.65 -2.28 2.33
CA LEU A 140 1.13 -3.06 1.21
C LEU A 140 -0.38 -2.91 1.26
N VAL A 141 -0.93 -2.21 0.28
CA VAL A 141 -2.37 -1.99 0.15
C VAL A 141 -2.87 -2.56 -1.17
N LYS A 142 -4.07 -3.14 -1.16
CA LYS A 142 -4.63 -3.85 -2.31
C LYS A 142 -6.11 -3.53 -2.49
N ILE A 143 -6.56 -3.40 -3.74
CA ILE A 143 -7.99 -3.32 -4.07
C ILE A 143 -8.65 -4.66 -3.73
N LEU A 144 -9.71 -4.61 -2.90
CA LEU A 144 -10.48 -5.78 -2.55
C LEU A 144 -11.60 -5.99 -3.58
N HIS A 145 -11.57 -7.14 -4.26
CA HIS A 145 -12.65 -7.52 -5.16
C HIS A 145 -13.98 -7.61 -4.37
N ARG A 146 -15.07 -7.05 -4.92
CA ARG A 146 -16.34 -6.89 -4.20
C ARG A 146 -16.89 -8.18 -3.56
N LEU A 147 -16.59 -9.36 -4.12
CA LEU A 147 -16.98 -10.65 -3.53
C LEU A 147 -16.31 -10.94 -2.17
N PHE A 148 -15.08 -10.48 -1.94
CA PHE A 148 -14.37 -10.73 -0.68
C PHE A 148 -14.95 -9.94 0.50
N VAL A 149 -15.60 -8.79 0.24
CA VAL A 149 -16.24 -7.97 1.29
C VAL A 149 -17.33 -8.76 2.02
N TYR A 150 -18.06 -9.64 1.31
CA TYR A 150 -19.10 -10.47 1.90
C TYR A 150 -18.53 -11.58 2.80
N ILE A 151 -17.39 -12.14 2.43
CA ILE A 151 -16.73 -13.19 3.23
C ILE A 151 -16.23 -12.61 4.55
N PHE A 152 -15.58 -11.45 4.55
CA PHE A 152 -15.06 -10.84 5.78
C PHE A 152 -16.13 -10.18 6.67
N ARG A 153 -17.21 -9.65 6.09
CA ARG A 153 -18.36 -9.19 6.89
C ARG A 153 -19.19 -10.34 7.47
N GLY A 154 -19.04 -11.54 6.91
CA GLY A 154 -19.71 -12.76 7.36
C GLY A 154 -18.93 -13.59 8.40
N GLN A 155 -17.67 -13.28 8.70
CA GLN A 155 -16.90 -14.05 9.70
C GLN A 155 -17.18 -13.60 11.14
N GLY A 156 -18.43 -13.78 11.56
CA GLY A 156 -18.70 -14.50 12.80
C GLY A 156 -18.97 -15.97 12.43
N CYS A 157 -18.09 -16.87 12.84
CA CYS A 157 -18.18 -18.33 12.76
C CYS A 157 -17.95 -19.05 11.40
N CYS A 158 -16.84 -19.83 11.40
CA CYS A 158 -16.51 -21.07 10.67
C CYS A 158 -16.46 -21.14 9.12
N PRO A 159 -15.56 -21.99 8.57
CA PRO A 159 -15.19 -21.97 7.16
C PRO A 159 -16.09 -22.89 6.34
N LEU A 160 -16.48 -22.43 5.15
CA LEU A 160 -16.97 -23.32 4.10
C LEU A 160 -16.07 -23.18 2.88
N SER A 161 -15.39 -24.29 2.60
CA SER A 161 -14.79 -24.63 1.32
C SER A 161 -15.77 -24.40 0.18
N VAL A 162 -15.34 -23.73 -0.87
CA VAL A 162 -16.00 -23.84 -2.18
C VAL A 162 -14.94 -24.28 -3.18
N LYS A 163 -15.19 -25.46 -3.76
CA LYS A 163 -14.43 -26.06 -4.85
C LYS A 163 -14.62 -25.22 -6.11
N GLU A 164 -13.55 -25.10 -6.89
CA GLU A 164 -13.55 -24.57 -8.25
C GLU A 164 -14.33 -25.51 -9.19
N GLU A 165 -15.14 -24.91 -10.06
CA GLU A 165 -15.48 -25.40 -11.40
C GLU A 165 -15.22 -24.26 -12.40
#